data_AF-A0A1Q9CRY8-F1
#
_entry.id   AF-A0A1Q9CRY8-F1
#
_cell.length_a   1.000
_cell.length_b   1.000
_cell.length_c   1.000
_cell.angle_alpha   90.00
_cell.angle_beta   90.00
_cell.angle_gamma   90.00
#
_symmetry.space_group_name_H-M   'P 1'
#
loop_
_entity.id
_entity.type
_entity.pdbx_description
1 polymer ?
#
loop_
_entity_poly.entity_id
_entity_poly.type
_entity_poly.pdbx_seq_one_letter_code
_entity_poly.pdbx_strand_id
1 'polypeptide(L)'
;MRGARAAAARAAEAKKAKAAVRALEADVGLNCFLTPGRKLAGKLLSNRITSDFQRHDVLPSGEVLHLGSLGCPPELSAPEPEVDPRIQRQRRSSETNRRTHDKAWAAVLYSEATEVPASPRRRLAPALGVPESALRLGPGLHLPGVAVEVVRLPRGLPDLEFTPELRAGVLGKKGETLALGPPDLTQSLGMTDVACPAHRYTIVLRNLSEQKVGLGSYDERLEEIQKKGFVNFFELSSFGLAEVRRRLAREAGMLATSLHEA
;
A
#
# COMPACT_ATOMS: atom_id res chain seq x y z
N MET A 1 37.15 4.92 16.34
CA MET A 1 37.10 3.43 16.32
C MET A 1 35.73 2.81 16.59
N ARG A 2 34.87 3.34 17.49
CA ARG A 2 33.54 2.73 17.78
C ARG A 2 32.57 2.68 16.57
N GLY A 3 32.58 3.68 15.70
CA GLY A 3 31.73 3.72 14.49
C GLY A 3 32.04 2.64 13.44
N ALA A 4 33.32 2.31 13.24
CA ALA A 4 33.75 1.30 12.27
C ALA A 4 33.35 -0.13 12.68
N ARG A 5 33.47 -0.45 13.97
CA ARG A 5 33.01 -1.74 14.52
C ARG A 5 31.49 -1.89 14.42
N ALA A 6 30.73 -0.83 14.73
CA ALA A 6 29.28 -0.83 14.59
C ALA A 6 28.82 -0.97 13.12
N ALA A 7 29.53 -0.34 12.17
CA ALA A 7 29.25 -0.49 10.75
C ALA A 7 29.55 -1.91 10.24
N ALA A 8 30.66 -2.51 10.67
CA ALA A 8 31.02 -3.89 10.32
C ALA A 8 30.01 -4.90 10.86
N ALA A 9 29.55 -4.74 12.10
CA ALA A 9 28.53 -5.59 12.70
C ALA A 9 27.20 -5.52 11.91
N ARG A 10 26.73 -4.31 11.56
CA ARG A 10 25.53 -4.12 10.74
C ARG A 10 25.67 -4.72 9.34
N ALA A 11 26.85 -4.64 8.74
CA ALA A 11 27.11 -5.24 7.43
C ALA A 11 27.06 -6.78 7.49
N ALA A 12 27.60 -7.39 8.55
CA ALA A 12 27.54 -8.83 8.76
C ALA A 12 26.10 -9.30 9.00
N GLU A 13 25.33 -8.57 9.80
CA GLU A 13 23.91 -8.83 10.04
C GLU A 13 23.07 -8.74 8.76
N ALA A 14 23.28 -7.69 7.95
CA ALA A 14 22.61 -7.55 6.65
C ALA A 14 22.96 -8.70 5.68
N LYS A 15 24.22 -9.18 5.71
CA LYS A 15 24.64 -10.33 4.91
C LYS A 15 23.92 -11.62 5.35
N LYS A 16 23.80 -11.84 6.65
CA LYS A 16 23.06 -12.98 7.23
C LYS A 16 21.58 -12.92 6.85
N ALA A 17 20.93 -11.78 7.04
CA ALA A 17 19.52 -11.58 6.68
C ALA A 17 19.28 -11.87 5.19
N LYS A 18 20.17 -11.38 4.31
CA LYS A 18 20.07 -11.64 2.86
C LYS A 18 20.24 -13.12 2.50
N ALA A 19 21.13 -13.84 3.17
CA ALA A 19 21.31 -15.27 2.94
C ALA A 19 20.07 -16.05 3.37
N ALA A 20 19.49 -15.70 4.51
CA ALA A 20 18.33 -16.38 5.04
C ALA A 20 17.05 -16.10 4.22
N VAL A 21 16.86 -14.87 3.71
CA VAL A 21 15.78 -14.58 2.73
C VAL A 21 15.92 -15.46 1.48
N ARG A 22 17.13 -15.65 0.95
CA ARG A 22 17.35 -16.53 -0.21
C ARG A 22 17.07 -18.00 0.06
N ALA A 23 17.39 -18.48 1.26
CA ALA A 23 17.07 -19.85 1.66
C ALA A 23 15.54 -20.04 1.67
N LEU A 24 14.81 -19.06 2.21
CA LEU A 24 13.35 -19.07 2.21
C LEU A 24 12.76 -18.98 0.80
N GLU A 25 13.31 -18.12 -0.06
CA GLU A 25 12.97 -18.08 -1.48
C GLU A 25 13.13 -19.46 -2.12
N ALA A 26 14.26 -20.15 -1.87
CA ALA A 26 14.47 -21.49 -2.40
C ALA A 26 13.46 -22.52 -1.84
N ASP A 27 13.15 -22.47 -0.55
CA ASP A 27 12.20 -23.37 0.11
C ASP A 27 10.78 -23.26 -0.47
N VAL A 28 10.37 -22.07 -0.91
CA VAL A 28 9.06 -21.83 -1.55
C VAL A 28 9.11 -21.88 -3.08
N GLY A 29 10.22 -22.32 -3.67
CA GLY A 29 10.38 -22.50 -5.12
C GLY A 29 10.70 -21.22 -5.92
N LEU A 30 11.08 -20.13 -5.26
CA LEU A 30 11.55 -18.87 -5.88
C LEU A 30 13.03 -18.98 -6.27
N ASN A 31 13.38 -19.97 -7.08
CA ASN A 31 14.77 -20.30 -7.42
C ASN A 31 15.09 -20.27 -8.93
N CYS A 32 14.11 -20.01 -9.79
CA CYS A 32 14.32 -19.90 -11.24
C CYS A 32 14.38 -18.44 -11.70
N PHE A 33 15.25 -18.18 -12.68
CA PHE A 33 15.45 -16.87 -13.28
C PHE A 33 15.41 -17.03 -14.80
N LEU A 34 14.74 -16.12 -15.51
CA LEU A 34 14.77 -16.10 -16.99
C LEU A 34 16.17 -15.79 -17.53
N THR A 35 17.00 -15.11 -16.73
CA THR A 35 18.35 -14.63 -17.09
C THR A 35 19.36 -14.97 -15.99
N PRO A 36 19.71 -16.26 -15.81
CA PRO A 36 20.61 -16.70 -14.76
C PRO A 36 22.00 -16.04 -14.88
N GLY A 37 22.60 -15.67 -13.73
CA GLY A 37 23.94 -15.09 -13.66
C GLY A 37 24.03 -13.56 -13.80
N ARG A 38 22.98 -12.88 -14.28
CA ARG A 38 22.97 -11.41 -14.48
C ARG A 38 22.16 -10.70 -13.38
N LYS A 39 22.83 -10.26 -12.30
CA LYS A 39 22.17 -9.61 -11.14
C LYS A 39 22.21 -8.09 -11.19
N LEU A 40 21.04 -7.44 -11.14
CA LEU A 40 20.89 -6.02 -10.80
C LEU A 40 21.35 -5.79 -9.35
N ALA A 41 22.17 -4.77 -9.12
CA ALA A 41 22.78 -4.49 -7.82
C ALA A 41 22.30 -3.13 -7.30
N GLY A 42 21.17 -3.13 -6.61
CA GLY A 42 20.63 -1.93 -5.98
C GLY A 42 20.04 -2.24 -4.62
N LYS A 43 19.71 -1.18 -3.87
CA LYS A 43 18.96 -1.29 -2.62
C LYS A 43 17.70 -0.45 -2.72
N LEU A 44 16.56 -1.08 -2.51
CA LEU A 44 15.33 -0.35 -2.21
C LEU A 44 15.42 0.13 -0.75
N LEU A 45 15.24 1.43 -0.51
CA LEU A 45 15.33 2.05 0.81
C LEU A 45 13.96 2.57 1.28
N SER A 46 12.89 1.84 0.95
CA SER A 46 11.51 2.32 1.13
C SER A 46 11.12 2.59 2.59
N ASN A 47 11.81 1.98 3.55
CA ASN A 47 11.63 2.25 4.99
C ASN A 47 12.23 3.60 5.45
N ARG A 48 13.05 4.26 4.62
CA ARG A 48 13.61 5.59 4.90
C ARG A 48 12.99 6.66 4.02
N ILE A 49 12.63 6.29 2.81
CA ILE A 49 12.09 7.17 1.78
C ILE A 49 10.88 6.46 1.19
N THR A 50 9.72 6.73 1.76
CA THR A 50 8.43 6.12 1.38
C THR A 50 8.11 6.31 -0.10
N SER A 51 8.52 7.43 -0.68
CA SER A 51 8.34 7.72 -2.10
C SER A 51 9.15 6.82 -3.05
N ASP A 52 10.14 6.05 -2.56
CA ASP A 52 10.94 5.14 -3.39
C ASP A 52 10.15 3.90 -3.83
N PHE A 53 9.00 3.63 -3.20
CA PHE A 53 8.13 2.51 -3.57
C PHE A 53 6.68 2.97 -3.59
N GLN A 54 6.12 3.12 -4.78
CA GLN A 54 4.75 3.58 -4.96
C GLN A 54 3.96 2.54 -5.77
N ARG A 55 2.72 2.30 -5.37
CA ARG A 55 1.75 1.46 -6.07
C ARG A 55 0.47 2.23 -6.29
N HIS A 56 0.01 2.26 -7.53
CA HIS A 56 -1.29 2.80 -7.90
C HIS A 56 -2.13 1.68 -8.51
N ASP A 57 -3.37 1.57 -8.08
CA ASP A 57 -4.34 0.70 -8.74
C ASP A 57 -4.62 1.20 -10.16
N VAL A 58 -4.76 0.26 -11.09
CA VAL A 58 -5.21 0.54 -12.46
C VAL A 58 -6.67 0.08 -12.55
N LEU A 59 -7.54 0.96 -13.00
CA LEU A 59 -8.95 0.68 -13.16
C LEU A 59 -9.20 -0.29 -14.33
N PRO A 60 -10.37 -0.95 -14.41
CA PRO A 60 -10.76 -1.73 -15.58
C PRO A 60 -10.73 -0.95 -16.90
N SER A 61 -10.89 0.38 -16.85
CA SER A 61 -10.73 1.28 -18.00
C SER A 61 -9.28 1.42 -18.49
N GLY A 62 -8.30 0.94 -17.71
CA GLY A 62 -6.87 1.14 -17.96
C GLY A 62 -6.30 2.42 -17.35
N GLU A 63 -7.14 3.26 -16.74
CA GLU A 63 -6.71 4.50 -16.10
C GLU A 63 -6.00 4.22 -14.78
N VAL A 64 -4.92 4.96 -14.53
CA VAL A 64 -4.17 4.88 -13.27
C VAL A 64 -4.88 5.73 -12.22
N LEU A 65 -5.13 5.15 -11.06
CA LEU A 65 -5.79 5.85 -9.97
C LEU A 65 -4.84 6.85 -9.31
N HIS A 66 -5.31 8.08 -9.13
CA HIS A 66 -4.61 9.13 -8.42
C HIS A 66 -5.57 9.79 -7.42
N LEU A 67 -5.03 10.21 -6.27
CA LEU A 67 -5.79 11.06 -5.35
C LEU A 67 -5.73 12.51 -5.88
N GLY A 68 -6.75 12.90 -6.64
CA GLY A 68 -6.81 14.22 -7.29
C GLY A 68 -7.28 15.37 -6.39
N SER A 69 -8.07 15.05 -5.36
CA SER A 69 -8.55 16.03 -4.38
C SER A 69 -8.72 15.39 -3.01
N LEU A 70 -8.68 16.22 -1.97
CA LEU A 70 -8.88 15.80 -0.58
C LEU A 70 -10.31 16.08 -0.13
N GLY A 71 -10.78 15.26 0.80
CA GLY A 71 -12.06 15.43 1.47
C GLY A 71 -13.11 14.41 1.04
N CYS A 72 -14.17 14.30 1.82
CA CYS A 72 -15.34 13.53 1.43
C CYS A 72 -16.17 14.35 0.41
N PRO A 73 -16.62 13.79 -0.73
CA PRO A 73 -17.41 14.54 -1.68
C PRO A 73 -18.65 15.19 -1.03
N PRO A 74 -19.11 16.31 -1.61
CA PRO A 74 -20.07 17.21 -1.00
C PRO A 74 -21.43 16.60 -0.66
N GLU A 75 -21.78 15.43 -1.24
CA GLU A 75 -23.00 14.68 -0.92
C GLU A 75 -23.04 14.16 0.53
N LEU A 76 -21.88 14.08 1.20
CA LEU A 76 -21.76 13.74 2.63
C LEU A 76 -21.52 14.98 3.53
N SER A 77 -21.26 16.15 2.92
CA SER A 77 -20.83 17.36 3.62
C SER A 77 -21.82 18.52 3.50
N ALA A 78 -22.97 18.33 2.85
CA ALA A 78 -23.99 19.36 2.77
C ALA A 78 -24.66 19.51 4.15
N PRO A 79 -24.47 20.64 4.87
CA PRO A 79 -25.44 21.00 5.90
C PRO A 79 -26.80 21.12 5.22
N GLU A 80 -27.85 20.56 5.83
CA GLU A 80 -29.22 20.82 5.35
C GLU A 80 -29.37 22.34 5.17
N PRO A 81 -29.79 22.85 4.00
CA PRO A 81 -30.17 24.24 3.91
C PRO A 81 -31.25 24.49 4.97
N GLU A 82 -31.16 25.59 5.72
CA GLU A 82 -32.25 26.07 6.58
C GLU A 82 -33.47 26.33 5.69
N VAL A 83 -34.27 25.29 5.48
CA VAL A 83 -35.52 25.36 4.73
C VAL A 83 -36.62 25.59 5.74
N ASP A 84 -37.37 26.67 5.49
CA ASP A 84 -38.59 27.07 6.20
C ASP A 84 -39.43 25.83 6.61
N PRO A 85 -39.75 25.65 7.90
CA PRO A 85 -40.44 24.45 8.42
C PRO A 85 -41.80 24.18 7.75
N ARG A 86 -42.38 25.17 7.05
CA ARG A 86 -43.61 24.98 6.26
C ARG A 86 -43.41 24.27 4.94
N ILE A 87 -42.23 24.34 4.33
CA ILE A 87 -41.91 23.65 3.05
C ILE A 87 -41.46 22.19 3.32
N GLN A 88 -40.99 21.91 4.53
CA GLN A 88 -40.47 20.60 4.94
C GLN A 88 -41.53 19.48 4.99
N ARG A 89 -42.82 19.81 5.18
CA ARG A 89 -43.90 18.81 5.22
C ARG A 89 -44.36 18.31 3.85
N GLN A 90 -44.18 19.09 2.77
CA GLN A 90 -44.63 18.70 1.42
C GLN A 90 -43.52 18.04 0.57
N ARG A 91 -42.24 18.22 0.91
CA ARG A 91 -41.13 17.50 0.26
C ARG A 91 -40.76 16.16 0.92
N ARG A 92 -41.49 15.74 1.95
CA ARG A 92 -41.37 14.42 2.60
C ARG A 92 -42.00 13.28 1.78
N SER A 93 -42.16 13.44 0.46
CA SER A 93 -42.34 12.30 -0.45
C SER A 93 -40.98 11.64 -0.73
N SER A 94 -40.47 10.94 0.29
CA SER A 94 -39.93 9.56 0.27
C SER A 94 -38.96 9.05 -0.81
N GLU A 95 -38.52 9.83 -1.80
CA GLU A 95 -37.86 9.24 -2.98
C GLU A 95 -36.43 9.73 -3.23
N THR A 96 -36.09 10.98 -2.89
CA THR A 96 -34.74 11.51 -3.12
C THR A 96 -33.74 11.10 -2.03
N ASN A 97 -34.13 11.15 -0.75
CA ASN A 97 -33.27 10.69 0.36
C ASN A 97 -33.11 9.16 0.40
N ARG A 98 -34.10 8.38 -0.03
CA ARG A 98 -33.95 6.91 -0.08
C ARG A 98 -32.94 6.45 -1.14
N ARG A 99 -32.86 7.14 -2.28
CA ARG A 99 -31.99 6.73 -3.40
C ARG A 99 -30.50 7.01 -3.17
N THR A 100 -30.14 7.97 -2.33
CA THR A 100 -28.74 8.27 -1.97
C THR A 100 -28.17 7.27 -0.96
N HIS A 101 -28.98 6.76 -0.03
CA HIS A 101 -28.53 5.75 0.94
C HIS A 101 -28.39 4.32 0.37
N ASP A 102 -28.94 4.05 -0.82
CA ASP A 102 -28.93 2.71 -1.44
C ASP A 102 -27.70 2.40 -2.31
N LYS A 103 -26.88 3.40 -2.64
CA LYS A 103 -25.69 3.19 -3.49
C LYS A 103 -24.46 2.88 -2.64
N ALA A 104 -23.80 1.77 -2.96
CA ALA A 104 -22.48 1.49 -2.40
C ALA A 104 -21.52 2.58 -2.87
N TRP A 105 -20.74 3.12 -1.94
CA TRP A 105 -19.88 4.26 -2.21
C TRP A 105 -18.43 3.82 -2.37
N ALA A 106 -17.69 4.52 -3.22
CA ALA A 106 -16.28 4.28 -3.44
C ALA A 106 -15.51 5.60 -3.31
N ALA A 107 -14.32 5.54 -2.75
CA ALA A 107 -13.38 6.64 -2.65
C ALA A 107 -11.98 6.20 -3.05
N VAL A 108 -11.15 7.20 -3.36
CA VAL A 108 -9.71 6.99 -3.51
C VAL A 108 -9.07 7.08 -2.14
N LEU A 109 -8.32 6.04 -1.78
CA LEU A 109 -7.50 6.02 -0.58
C LEU A 109 -6.03 6.10 -0.97
N TYR A 110 -5.37 7.16 -0.52
CA TYR A 110 -3.93 7.25 -0.43
C TYR A 110 -3.49 6.74 0.94
N SER A 111 -2.47 5.90 0.95
CA SER A 111 -1.83 5.40 2.16
C SER A 111 -0.32 5.52 2.03
N GLU A 112 0.34 6.02 3.06
CA GLU A 112 1.78 6.14 3.13
C GLU A 112 2.26 5.64 4.48
N ALA A 113 3.26 4.76 4.48
CA ALA A 113 3.82 4.20 5.71
C ALA A 113 5.34 4.03 5.62
N THR A 114 6.02 4.48 6.69
CA THR A 114 7.48 4.34 6.88
C THR A 114 7.88 2.96 7.42
N GLU A 115 6.93 2.25 8.02
CA GLU A 115 7.06 0.87 8.46
C GLU A 115 6.10 -0.03 7.65
N VAL A 116 6.15 -1.35 7.88
CA VAL A 116 5.19 -2.25 7.24
C VAL A 116 3.79 -1.80 7.67
N PRO A 117 2.95 -1.34 6.73
CA PRO A 117 1.70 -0.68 7.09
C PRO A 117 0.79 -1.66 7.82
N ALA A 118 0.16 -1.18 8.89
CA ALA A 118 -1.04 -1.84 9.39
C ALA A 118 -2.12 -1.76 8.29
N SER A 119 -3.07 -2.68 8.29
CA SER A 119 -4.18 -2.59 7.33
C SER A 119 -4.84 -1.22 7.42
N PRO A 120 -4.99 -0.46 6.31
CA PRO A 120 -5.63 0.86 6.33
C PRO A 120 -7.04 0.82 6.94
N ARG A 121 -7.71 -0.34 6.86
CA ARG A 121 -9.00 -0.62 7.50
C ARG A 121 -9.00 -0.30 9.00
N ARG A 122 -7.94 -0.66 9.71
CA ARG A 122 -7.83 -0.50 11.17
C ARG A 122 -7.90 0.96 11.62
N ARG A 123 -7.50 1.88 10.75
CA ARG A 123 -7.51 3.32 11.03
C ARG A 123 -8.71 4.01 10.41
N LEU A 124 -9.06 3.61 9.19
CA LEU A 124 -10.16 4.21 8.47
C LEU A 124 -11.53 3.85 9.07
N ALA A 125 -11.72 2.61 9.53
CA ALA A 125 -13.02 2.15 10.02
C ALA A 125 -13.47 2.89 11.30
N PRO A 126 -12.62 3.06 12.33
CA PRO A 126 -12.97 3.86 13.51
C PRO A 126 -13.24 5.33 13.17
N ALA A 127 -12.47 5.93 12.26
CA ALA A 127 -12.68 7.31 11.82
C ALA A 127 -14.03 7.50 11.13
N LEU A 128 -14.49 6.47 10.40
CA LEU A 128 -15.80 6.41 9.76
C LEU A 128 -16.89 5.84 10.65
N GLY A 129 -16.64 5.51 11.92
CA GLY A 129 -17.65 4.91 12.80
C GLY A 129 -18.24 3.57 12.34
N VAL A 130 -17.50 2.81 11.52
CA VAL A 130 -17.94 1.52 10.94
C VAL A 130 -17.01 0.38 11.34
N PRO A 131 -17.44 -0.89 11.32
CA PRO A 131 -16.54 -2.01 11.54
C PRO A 131 -15.55 -2.19 10.37
N GLU A 132 -14.35 -2.69 10.62
CA GLU A 132 -13.34 -2.96 9.57
C GLU A 132 -13.85 -3.89 8.47
N SER A 133 -14.76 -4.80 8.82
CA SER A 133 -15.41 -5.73 7.90
C SER A 133 -16.41 -5.05 6.96
N ALA A 134 -16.84 -3.82 7.23
CA ALA A 134 -17.69 -3.04 6.34
C ALA A 134 -16.88 -2.37 5.21
N LEU A 135 -15.58 -2.15 5.42
CA LEU A 135 -14.69 -1.61 4.40
C LEU A 135 -14.25 -2.73 3.46
N ARG A 136 -14.24 -2.45 2.16
CA ARG A 136 -13.64 -3.34 1.16
C ARG A 136 -12.50 -2.60 0.48
N LEU A 137 -11.30 -3.13 0.65
CA LEU A 137 -10.07 -2.69 0.00
C LEU A 137 -9.37 -3.88 -0.64
N GLY A 138 -8.58 -3.63 -1.66
CA GLY A 138 -7.66 -4.60 -2.24
C GLY A 138 -6.57 -5.06 -1.25
N PRO A 139 -5.66 -5.93 -1.70
CA PRO A 139 -4.48 -6.27 -0.93
C PRO A 139 -3.63 -5.00 -0.73
N GLY A 140 -3.39 -4.60 0.52
CA GLY A 140 -2.54 -3.43 0.82
C GLY A 140 -1.07 -3.68 0.49
N LEU A 141 -0.23 -2.66 0.63
CA LEU A 141 1.22 -2.84 0.51
C LEU A 141 1.77 -3.71 1.64
N HIS A 142 2.68 -4.63 1.31
CA HIS A 142 3.41 -5.44 2.30
C HIS A 142 4.78 -4.87 2.67
N LEU A 143 5.15 -3.75 2.05
CA LEU A 143 6.38 -3.00 2.27
C LEU A 143 6.04 -1.56 2.65
N PRO A 144 6.93 -0.87 3.39
CA PRO A 144 6.88 0.58 3.51
C PRO A 144 6.85 1.22 2.12
N GLY A 145 6.04 2.26 1.95
CA GLY A 145 5.82 2.90 0.66
C GLY A 145 4.53 3.71 0.61
N VAL A 146 4.13 4.06 -0.60
CA VAL A 146 2.89 4.77 -0.94
C VAL A 146 1.97 3.86 -1.75
N ALA A 147 0.71 3.73 -1.34
CA ALA A 147 -0.33 3.04 -2.09
C ALA A 147 -1.51 3.96 -2.38
N VAL A 148 -2.00 3.96 -3.61
CA VAL A 148 -3.24 4.60 -4.01
C VAL A 148 -4.19 3.53 -4.53
N GLU A 149 -5.28 3.30 -3.80
CA GLU A 149 -6.22 2.21 -4.05
C GLU A 149 -7.68 2.67 -3.92
N VAL A 150 -8.60 1.88 -4.47
CA VAL A 150 -10.03 2.12 -4.27
C VAL A 150 -10.47 1.51 -2.95
N VAL A 151 -11.13 2.32 -2.12
CA VAL A 151 -11.85 1.85 -0.93
C VAL A 151 -13.35 1.91 -1.17
N ARG A 152 -14.07 0.82 -0.91
CA ARG A 152 -15.52 0.87 -0.81
C ARG A 152 -15.97 1.03 0.62
N LEU A 153 -16.91 1.93 0.78
CA LEU A 153 -17.58 2.21 2.03
C LEU A 153 -18.95 1.54 2.05
N PRO A 154 -19.46 1.18 3.23
CA PRO A 154 -20.80 0.60 3.36
C PRO A 154 -21.89 1.56 2.86
N ARG A 155 -23.00 0.99 2.42
CA ARG A 155 -24.23 1.74 2.12
C ARG A 155 -24.76 2.38 3.39
N GLY A 156 -25.39 3.55 3.25
CA GLY A 156 -25.92 4.27 4.41
C GLY A 156 -24.84 4.54 5.45
N LEU A 157 -23.66 5.03 5.02
CA LEU A 157 -22.74 5.72 5.92
C LEU A 157 -23.61 6.63 6.79
N PRO A 158 -23.55 6.47 8.13
CA PRO A 158 -24.43 7.23 8.99
C PRO A 158 -24.24 8.72 8.70
N ASP A 159 -25.23 9.55 9.01
CA ASP A 159 -25.12 11.01 9.08
C ASP A 159 -24.10 11.36 10.20
N LEU A 160 -22.85 10.97 9.95
CA LEU A 160 -21.76 11.08 10.89
C LEU A 160 -21.32 12.51 10.82
N GLU A 161 -21.29 13.15 11.98
CA GLU A 161 -20.43 14.29 12.18
C GLU A 161 -18.99 13.80 11.96
N PHE A 162 -18.53 13.87 10.70
CA PHE A 162 -17.17 13.51 10.35
C PHE A 162 -16.22 14.32 11.22
N THR A 163 -15.23 13.64 11.80
CA THR A 163 -14.17 14.32 12.54
C THR A 163 -13.54 15.39 11.64
N PRO A 164 -13.01 16.49 12.19
CA PRO A 164 -12.36 17.53 11.39
C PRO A 164 -11.28 17.00 10.46
N GLU A 165 -10.55 15.98 10.91
CA GLU A 165 -9.51 15.25 10.15
C GLU A 165 -10.10 14.52 8.94
N LEU A 166 -11.24 13.86 9.12
CA LEU A 166 -11.93 13.15 8.05
C LEU A 166 -12.61 14.12 7.06
N ARG A 167 -13.11 15.27 7.53
CA ARG A 167 -13.59 16.35 6.65
C ARG A 167 -12.46 16.92 5.79
N ALA A 168 -11.27 17.09 6.38
CA ALA A 168 -10.07 17.46 5.63
C ALA A 168 -9.58 16.34 4.70
N GLY A 169 -10.11 15.12 4.84
CA GLY A 169 -9.73 13.95 4.07
C GLY A 169 -8.34 13.43 4.42
N VAL A 170 -7.79 13.74 5.60
CA VAL A 170 -6.44 13.33 5.99
C VAL A 170 -6.41 12.83 7.43
N LEU A 171 -6.02 11.57 7.62
CA LEU A 171 -5.81 10.92 8.91
C LEU A 171 -4.30 10.73 9.13
N GLY A 172 -3.64 11.69 9.77
CA GLY A 172 -2.22 11.64 10.08
C GLY A 172 -1.91 10.88 11.37
N LYS A 173 -0.86 10.06 11.37
CA LYS A 173 -0.21 9.52 12.58
C LYS A 173 1.30 9.51 12.35
N LYS A 174 2.09 9.55 13.43
CA LYS A 174 3.56 9.48 13.33
C LYS A 174 3.98 8.27 12.48
N GLY A 175 4.59 8.53 11.32
CA GLY A 175 5.11 7.51 10.41
C GLY A 175 4.09 6.87 9.46
N GLU A 176 2.82 7.31 9.48
CA GLU A 176 1.76 6.80 8.61
C GLU A 176 0.69 7.86 8.30
N THR A 177 0.43 8.09 7.01
CA THR A 177 -0.59 9.03 6.52
C THR A 177 -1.63 8.27 5.72
N LEU A 178 -2.91 8.49 6.03
CA LEU A 178 -4.01 8.08 5.16
C LEU A 178 -4.71 9.32 4.65
N ALA A 179 -5.03 9.36 3.36
CA ALA A 179 -5.82 10.44 2.79
C ALA A 179 -6.93 9.90 1.89
N LEU A 180 -8.09 10.53 1.95
CA LEU A 180 -9.29 10.16 1.23
C LEU A 180 -9.69 11.30 0.30
N GLY A 181 -10.17 10.91 -0.87
CA GLY A 181 -10.74 11.82 -1.84
C GLY A 181 -11.92 11.22 -2.57
N PRO A 182 -12.73 12.06 -3.20
CA PRO A 182 -13.73 11.58 -4.14
C PRO A 182 -13.06 10.79 -5.27
N PRO A 183 -13.73 9.75 -5.80
CA PRO A 183 -13.35 9.24 -7.11
C PRO A 183 -13.53 10.37 -8.12
N ASP A 184 -12.57 10.53 -9.02
CA ASP A 184 -12.67 11.59 -10.05
C ASP A 184 -13.95 11.34 -10.89
N LEU A 185 -14.72 12.39 -11.17
CA LEU A 185 -16.07 12.29 -11.77
C LEU A 185 -16.06 11.69 -13.19
N THR A 186 -14.92 11.67 -13.86
CA THR A 186 -14.68 10.98 -15.13
C THR A 186 -14.57 9.46 -14.98
N GLN A 187 -14.17 8.99 -13.80
CA GLN A 187 -14.00 7.58 -13.45
C GLN A 187 -15.29 7.07 -12.81
N SER A 188 -16.32 6.90 -13.63
CA SER A 188 -17.54 6.21 -13.20
C SER A 188 -17.20 4.77 -12.82
N LEU A 189 -16.93 4.54 -11.54
CA LEU A 189 -16.67 3.24 -10.96
C LEU A 189 -17.96 2.41 -11.01
N GLY A 190 -18.29 1.87 -12.18
CA GLY A 190 -19.21 0.76 -12.39
C GLY A 190 -18.67 -0.55 -11.83
N MET A 191 -17.75 -0.48 -10.86
CA MET A 191 -17.14 -1.63 -10.25
C MET A 191 -18.16 -2.22 -9.29
N THR A 192 -18.69 -3.38 -9.64
CA THR A 192 -19.43 -4.27 -8.73
C THR A 192 -18.47 -5.09 -7.88
N ASP A 193 -17.18 -5.19 -8.27
CA ASP A 193 -16.15 -5.95 -7.57
C ASP A 193 -14.90 -5.13 -7.25
N VAL A 194 -14.25 -5.33 -6.10
CA VAL A 194 -13.03 -4.57 -5.69
C VAL A 194 -11.77 -5.13 -6.39
N ALA A 195 -11.98 -6.01 -7.37
CA ALA A 195 -10.92 -6.61 -8.15
C ALA A 195 -10.23 -5.54 -9.00
N CYS A 196 -9.01 -5.18 -8.59
CA CYS A 196 -8.11 -4.37 -9.38
C CYS A 196 -7.42 -5.27 -10.42
N PRO A 197 -7.60 -5.02 -11.73
CA PRO A 197 -7.03 -5.86 -12.78
C PRO A 197 -5.50 -5.77 -12.88
N ALA A 198 -4.90 -4.65 -12.45
CA ALA A 198 -3.47 -4.43 -12.53
C ALA A 198 -3.01 -3.30 -11.59
N HIS A 199 -1.72 -3.26 -11.29
CA HIS A 199 -1.13 -2.17 -10.53
C HIS A 199 0.00 -1.51 -11.32
N ARG A 200 0.12 -0.18 -11.20
CA ARG A 200 1.28 0.57 -11.66
C ARG A 200 2.24 0.77 -10.50
N TYR A 201 3.46 0.27 -10.66
CA TYR A 201 4.53 0.45 -9.68
C TYR A 201 5.51 1.54 -10.12
N THR A 202 6.00 2.32 -9.17
CA THR A 202 7.14 3.22 -9.35
C THR A 202 8.16 2.89 -8.27
N ILE A 203 9.37 2.51 -8.70
CA ILE A 203 10.41 1.95 -7.82
C ILE A 203 11.73 2.69 -8.05
N VAL A 204 12.30 3.23 -6.97
CA VAL A 204 13.61 3.88 -6.98
C VAL A 204 14.62 2.97 -6.30
N LEU A 205 15.57 2.46 -7.09
CA LEU A 205 16.70 1.70 -6.55
C LEU A 205 17.87 2.65 -6.27
N ARG A 206 18.26 2.77 -5.00
CA ARG A 206 19.36 3.63 -4.57
C ARG A 206 20.66 2.85 -4.39
N ASN A 207 21.76 3.60 -4.31
CA ASN A 207 23.12 3.07 -4.13
C ASN A 207 23.50 2.03 -5.18
N LEU A 208 23.16 2.32 -6.44
CA LEU A 208 23.65 1.54 -7.57
C LEU A 208 25.17 1.70 -7.64
N SER A 209 25.90 0.59 -7.86
CA SER A 209 27.34 0.66 -8.01
C SER A 209 27.71 1.44 -9.29
N GLU A 210 28.46 2.53 -9.16
CA GLU A 210 28.90 3.40 -10.26
C GLU A 210 29.52 2.62 -11.43
N GLN A 211 30.35 1.61 -11.12
CA GLN A 211 30.96 0.72 -12.11
C GLN A 211 29.96 0.03 -13.04
N LYS A 212 28.72 -0.21 -12.60
CA LYS A 212 27.68 -0.88 -13.40
C LYS A 212 26.73 0.11 -14.09
N VAL A 213 26.55 1.30 -13.53
CA VAL A 213 25.71 2.36 -14.12
C VAL A 213 26.42 2.97 -15.33
N GLY A 214 27.72 3.23 -15.25
CA GLY A 214 28.50 3.79 -16.36
C GLY A 214 28.73 2.86 -17.56
N LEU A 215 28.41 1.57 -17.43
CA LEU A 215 28.62 0.54 -18.48
C LEU A 215 27.35 0.23 -19.31
N GLY A 216 26.24 0.99 -19.16
CA GLY A 216 24.96 0.67 -19.83
C GLY A 216 24.29 -0.63 -19.35
N SER A 217 24.94 -1.35 -18.43
CA SER A 217 24.52 -2.69 -18.00
C SER A 217 23.19 -2.73 -17.23
N TYR A 218 22.68 -1.59 -16.77
CA TYR A 218 21.35 -1.48 -16.16
C TYR A 218 20.25 -1.38 -17.21
N ASP A 219 20.43 -0.51 -18.21
CA ASP A 219 19.44 -0.27 -19.25
C ASP A 219 19.25 -1.53 -20.09
N GLU A 220 20.34 -2.19 -20.50
CA GLU A 220 20.28 -3.49 -21.20
C GLU A 220 19.47 -4.54 -20.43
N ARG A 221 19.55 -4.54 -19.10
CA ARG A 221 18.82 -5.50 -18.26
C ARG A 221 17.37 -5.13 -18.08
N LEU A 222 17.05 -3.85 -17.93
CA LEU A 222 15.67 -3.40 -17.87
C LEU A 222 14.96 -3.64 -19.19
N GLU A 223 15.64 -3.41 -20.32
CA GLU A 223 15.15 -3.79 -21.64
C GLU A 223 14.92 -5.30 -21.77
N GLU A 224 15.82 -6.13 -21.24
CA GLU A 224 15.66 -7.57 -21.28
C GLU A 224 14.44 -8.03 -20.46
N ILE A 225 14.22 -7.45 -19.27
CA ILE A 225 13.01 -7.67 -18.47
C ILE A 225 11.76 -7.19 -19.22
N GLN A 226 11.83 -6.05 -19.90
CA GLN A 226 10.72 -5.53 -20.69
C GLN A 226 10.37 -6.46 -21.86
N LYS A 227 11.39 -7.02 -22.54
CA LYS A 227 11.23 -7.89 -23.72
C LYS A 227 10.80 -9.32 -23.34
N LYS A 228 11.38 -9.90 -22.29
CA LYS A 228 11.16 -11.29 -21.88
C LYS A 228 10.13 -11.46 -20.77
N GLY A 229 9.79 -10.38 -20.08
CA GLY A 229 8.97 -10.41 -18.86
C GLY A 229 9.74 -10.93 -17.64
N PHE A 230 8.99 -11.44 -16.68
CA PHE A 230 9.48 -12.02 -15.43
C PHE A 230 8.64 -13.24 -15.06
N VAL A 231 9.18 -14.11 -14.21
CA VAL A 231 8.42 -15.25 -13.67
C VAL A 231 7.41 -14.73 -12.65
N ASN A 232 6.14 -15.02 -12.87
CA ASN A 232 5.06 -14.59 -11.97
C ASN A 232 5.03 -15.46 -10.71
N PHE A 233 5.76 -15.03 -9.69
CA PHE A 233 5.82 -15.70 -8.41
C PHE A 233 4.83 -15.10 -7.41
N PHE A 234 4.30 -15.93 -6.52
CA PHE A 234 3.73 -15.43 -5.28
C PHE A 234 4.85 -14.93 -4.38
N GLU A 235 4.74 -13.69 -3.90
CA GLU A 235 5.72 -13.11 -2.99
C GLU A 235 5.82 -13.90 -1.67
N LEU A 236 6.99 -13.81 -1.00
CA LEU A 236 7.17 -14.38 0.34
C LEU A 236 6.12 -13.89 1.37
N SER A 237 5.56 -12.70 1.15
CA SER A 237 4.49 -12.12 1.97
C SER A 237 3.22 -12.99 1.98
N SER A 238 2.93 -13.66 0.86
CA SER A 238 1.77 -14.53 0.67
C SER A 238 1.83 -15.82 1.50
N PHE A 239 3.02 -16.27 1.90
CA PHE A 239 3.21 -17.53 2.65
C PHE A 239 3.19 -17.34 4.18
N GLY A 240 2.76 -16.17 4.67
CA GLY A 240 2.67 -15.90 6.10
C GLY A 240 4.02 -15.55 6.72
N LEU A 241 4.39 -14.27 6.66
CA LEU A 241 5.66 -13.74 7.19
C LEU A 241 5.93 -14.05 8.67
N ALA A 242 4.93 -14.44 9.48
CA ALA A 242 5.14 -14.78 10.88
C ALA A 242 5.97 -16.07 11.07
N GLU A 243 5.80 -17.07 10.19
CA GLU A 243 6.59 -18.31 10.21
C GLU A 243 8.01 -18.04 9.72
N VAL A 244 8.10 -17.29 8.61
CA VAL A 244 9.34 -16.86 7.96
C VAL A 244 10.17 -15.97 8.89
N ARG A 245 9.57 -14.97 9.55
CA ARG A 245 10.23 -14.11 10.54
C ARG A 245 10.62 -14.87 11.80
N ARG A 246 9.80 -15.83 12.28
CA ARG A 246 10.17 -16.72 13.41
C ARG A 246 11.34 -17.63 13.05
N ARG A 247 11.44 -18.08 11.81
CA ARG A 247 12.57 -18.89 11.32
C ARG A 247 13.83 -18.04 11.17
N LEU A 248 13.72 -16.86 10.57
CA LEU A 248 14.79 -15.85 10.50
C LEU A 248 15.30 -15.44 11.89
N ALA A 249 14.39 -15.21 12.85
CA ALA A 249 14.74 -14.86 14.23
C ALA A 249 15.38 -16.04 14.99
N ARG A 250 14.94 -17.29 14.76
CA ARG A 250 15.57 -18.50 15.32
C ARG A 250 16.95 -18.75 14.75
N GLU A 251 17.11 -18.65 13.43
CA GLU A 251 18.40 -18.85 12.76
C GLU A 251 19.40 -17.70 13.05
N ALA A 252 18.91 -16.46 13.18
CA ALA A 252 19.72 -15.34 13.65
C ALA A 252 20.04 -15.42 15.16
N GLY A 253 19.11 -15.94 15.97
CA GLY A 253 19.24 -16.08 17.43
C GLY A 253 20.11 -17.26 17.88
N MET A 254 20.05 -18.42 17.22
CA MET A 254 20.88 -19.59 17.55
C MET A 254 22.39 -19.38 17.33
N LEU A 255 22.77 -18.42 16.47
CA LEU A 255 24.17 -18.06 16.23
C LEU A 255 24.70 -16.99 17.20
N ALA A 256 23.84 -16.34 17.99
CA ALA A 256 24.27 -15.41 19.04
C ALA A 256 24.68 -16.17 20.31
N THR A 257 24.03 -17.30 20.61
CA THR A 257 24.43 -18.21 21.70
C THR A 257 25.68 -19.01 21.36
N SER A 258 25.91 -19.38 20.09
CA SER A 258 27.14 -20.10 19.70
C SER A 258 28.41 -19.24 19.62
N LEU A 259 28.30 -17.92 19.82
CA LEU A 259 29.44 -16.99 19.92
C LEU A 259 29.77 -16.62 21.38
N HIS A 260 29.02 -17.14 22.35
CA HIS A 260 29.34 -17.06 23.77
C HIS A 260 29.84 -18.38 24.37
N GLU A 261 29.85 -19.46 23.60
CA GLU A 261 30.35 -20.78 24.01
C GLU A 261 31.47 -21.33 23.10
N ALA A 262 32.25 -20.44 22.47
CA ALA A 262 33.50 -20.79 21.78
C ALA A 262 34.64 -19.84 22.17
#